data_AF-M6WHV3-F1
#
_entry.id   AF-M6WHV3-F1
#
_cell.length_a   1.000
_cell.length_b   1.000
_cell.length_c   1.000
_cell.angle_alpha   90.00
_cell.angle_beta   90.00
_cell.angle_gamma   90.00
#
_symmetry.space_group_name_H-M   'P 1'
#
loop_
_entity.id
_entity.type
_entity.pdbx_description
1 polymer ?
#
loop_
_entity_poly.entity_id
_entity_poly.type
_entity_poly.pdbx_seq_one_letter_code
_entity_poly.pdbx_strand_id
1 'polypeptide(L)'
;MNDSELLKLGGEVRIKLGAFDRMNSHNKNNLYSAKLMFDGKNLYERKFEKMSYAEAKDHQSIYDSNRSSLNPPVYVYNLFPSFKSSIDLRGFSENQEILLEIIAEDKENNRSSLKFKIFNSGFKGHVTKTTPTEYSSQDSRFLLKTPKGNTFGKGNILFEVVGTPRENLLPEGLILKSELIEIESTGISWSGDAKFLWKGKKLGRGENLYLLEEGTKRWIILKTTSENGGTSAILNKIGIIAVLEDRSKPRIDHPFLISRHRFTPEVRPSAVIERMYSISDIGSGYAGGAEIFLDGQIFPYEFEPDRKVILVKIPNSFSKFKRRLLLQARIKDRAGNLSDWLTDLIDLEKIPRNDQG
;
A
#
# COMPACT_ATOMS: atom_id res chain seq x y z
N MET A 1 36.49 0.80 -10.64
CA MET A 1 36.33 1.53 -11.92
C MET A 1 35.38 0.69 -12.74
N ASN A 2 34.09 1.04 -12.77
CA ASN A 2 33.13 0.41 -13.67
C ASN A 2 32.98 1.35 -14.86
N ASP A 3 33.31 0.86 -16.05
CA ASP A 3 32.97 1.51 -17.31
C ASP A 3 31.45 1.63 -17.39
N SER A 4 30.91 2.76 -16.95
CA SER A 4 29.50 3.06 -17.17
C SER A 4 29.34 3.27 -18.68
N GLU A 5 28.60 2.39 -19.34
CA GLU A 5 28.15 2.63 -20.72
C GLU A 5 27.65 4.07 -20.84
N LEU A 6 28.19 4.79 -21.82
CA LEU A 6 27.86 6.18 -22.08
C LEU A 6 26.36 6.28 -22.39
N LEU A 7 25.57 6.93 -21.52
CA LEU A 7 24.13 7.07 -21.70
C LEU A 7 23.82 8.01 -22.88
N LYS A 8 23.68 7.44 -24.07
CA LYS A 8 23.31 8.16 -25.29
C LYS A 8 21.79 8.33 -25.36
N LEU A 9 21.32 9.56 -25.16
CA LEU A 9 19.89 9.90 -25.08
C LEU A 9 19.57 11.11 -25.96
N GLY A 10 18.30 11.28 -26.31
CA GLY A 10 17.80 12.45 -27.04
C GLY A 10 16.33 12.72 -26.74
N GLY A 11 15.88 13.96 -26.94
CA GLY A 11 14.50 14.38 -26.66
C GLY A 11 14.22 14.62 -25.17
N GLU A 12 13.00 14.30 -24.74
CA GLU A 12 12.56 14.44 -23.35
C GLU A 12 13.05 13.27 -22.48
N VAL A 13 13.79 13.59 -21.41
CA VAL A 13 14.35 12.59 -20.49
C VAL A 13 13.67 12.71 -19.12
N ARG A 14 13.27 11.56 -18.58
CA ARG A 14 12.70 11.42 -17.23
C ARG A 14 13.65 10.58 -16.37
N ILE A 15 14.02 11.11 -15.22
CA ILE A 15 14.97 10.51 -14.30
C ILE A 15 14.23 10.04 -13.06
N LYS A 16 14.56 8.83 -12.60
CA LYS A 16 14.08 8.28 -11.34
C LYS A 16 15.27 7.96 -10.45
N LEU A 17 15.09 8.09 -9.13
CA LEU A 17 16.09 7.81 -8.13
C LEU A 17 15.65 6.61 -7.29
N GLY A 18 16.36 5.49 -7.38
CA GLY A 18 16.25 4.44 -6.37
C GLY A 18 17.04 4.85 -5.13
N ALA A 19 16.37 4.96 -3.98
CA ALA A 19 17.03 5.15 -2.69
C ALA A 19 16.61 4.03 -1.75
N PHE A 20 17.54 3.58 -0.92
CA PHE A 20 17.27 2.61 0.12
C PHE A 20 17.78 3.14 1.44
N ASP A 21 17.06 2.82 2.51
CA ASP A 21 17.54 3.03 3.87
C ASP A 21 17.84 1.66 4.49
N ARG A 22 18.91 1.57 5.26
CA ARG A 22 19.19 0.33 6.01
C ARG A 22 18.17 0.31 7.14
N MET A 23 17.27 -0.67 7.20
CA MET A 23 16.24 -0.73 8.28
C MET A 23 16.78 -0.65 9.72
N ASN A 24 18.09 -0.86 9.93
CA ASN A 24 18.78 -0.76 11.23
C ASN A 24 19.42 0.62 11.49
N SER A 25 19.36 1.53 10.53
CA SER A 25 19.78 2.92 10.71
C SER A 25 18.80 3.54 11.71
N HIS A 26 19.31 4.01 12.85
CA HIS A 26 18.46 4.56 13.91
C HIS A 26 17.86 5.92 13.52
N ASN A 27 18.20 6.46 12.34
CA ASN A 27 17.51 7.57 11.72
C ASN A 27 16.31 7.02 10.93
N LYS A 28 15.12 7.02 11.54
CA LYS A 28 13.84 6.74 10.86
C LYS A 28 13.48 7.77 9.76
N ASN A 29 14.48 8.48 9.24
CA ASN A 29 14.37 9.54 8.27
C ASN A 29 14.68 8.92 6.90
N ASN A 30 13.63 8.47 6.21
CA ASN A 30 13.68 8.27 4.76
C ASN A 30 14.22 9.53 4.06
N LEU A 31 14.46 9.45 2.75
CA LEU A 31 14.79 10.59 1.90
C LEU A 31 13.89 11.80 2.22
N TYR A 32 14.48 12.89 2.71
CA TYR A 32 13.75 14.09 3.13
C TYR A 32 13.60 15.08 1.99
N SER A 33 14.62 15.19 1.13
CA SER A 33 14.53 15.91 -0.13
C SER A 33 15.39 15.24 -1.21
N ALA A 34 15.01 15.46 -2.47
CA ALA A 34 15.86 15.18 -3.61
C ALA A 34 15.82 16.33 -4.62
N LYS A 35 16.99 16.66 -5.16
CA LYS A 35 17.20 17.70 -6.15
C LYS A 35 17.91 17.12 -7.37
N LEU A 36 17.43 17.42 -8.56
CA LEU A 36 18.13 17.20 -9.81
C LEU A 36 18.72 18.52 -10.26
N MET A 37 20.03 18.55 -10.47
CA MET A 37 20.81 19.73 -10.78
C MET A 37 21.48 19.60 -12.15
N PHE A 38 21.55 20.71 -12.88
CA PHE A 38 22.37 20.88 -14.07
C PHE A 38 23.06 22.24 -14.00
N ASP A 39 24.39 22.25 -14.12
CA ASP A 39 25.20 23.49 -14.11
C ASP A 39 24.88 24.42 -12.92
N GLY A 40 24.78 23.83 -11.72
CA GLY A 40 24.42 24.55 -10.50
C GLY A 40 22.97 25.04 -10.41
N LYS A 41 22.16 24.87 -11.47
CA LYS A 41 20.73 25.19 -11.50
C LYS A 41 19.88 23.99 -11.11
N ASN A 42 18.84 24.25 -10.34
CA ASN A 42 17.86 23.25 -9.94
C ASN A 42 16.88 22.99 -11.09
N LEU A 43 16.93 21.79 -11.67
CA LEU A 43 15.98 21.36 -12.70
C LEU A 43 14.69 20.84 -12.07
N TYR A 44 14.80 20.17 -10.93
CA TYR A 44 13.66 19.63 -10.18
C TYR A 44 14.03 19.43 -8.72
N GLU A 45 13.16 19.87 -7.81
CA GLU A 45 13.31 19.61 -6.37
C GLU A 45 12.00 19.08 -5.80
N ARG A 46 12.14 18.08 -4.92
CA ARG A 46 11.04 17.56 -4.12
C ARG A 46 11.47 17.52 -2.66
N LYS A 47 10.62 18.07 -1.78
CA LYS A 47 10.70 17.92 -0.33
C LYS A 47 9.57 17.00 0.14
N PHE A 48 9.90 15.96 0.89
CA PHE A 48 8.94 14.96 1.36
C PHE A 48 8.33 15.29 2.73
N GLU A 49 8.74 16.41 3.35
CA GLU A 49 8.25 16.91 4.64
C GLU A 49 6.75 17.27 4.63
N LYS A 50 6.27 17.83 3.51
CA LYS A 50 4.91 18.36 3.37
C LYS A 50 4.26 17.78 2.13
N MET A 51 3.61 16.63 2.29
CA MET A 51 2.65 16.15 1.30
C MET A 51 1.27 16.74 1.61
N SER A 52 0.68 17.45 0.64
CA SER A 52 -0.73 17.82 0.73
C SER A 52 -1.62 16.58 0.65
N TYR A 53 -2.87 16.68 1.12
CA TYR A 53 -3.85 15.60 1.01
C TYR A 53 -4.08 15.14 -0.44
N ALA A 54 -4.06 16.07 -1.40
CA ALA A 54 -4.17 15.76 -2.83
C ALA A 54 -2.95 14.98 -3.35
N GLU A 55 -1.75 15.29 -2.87
CA GLU A 55 -0.51 14.58 -3.24
C GLU A 55 -0.38 13.22 -2.54
N ALA A 56 -0.86 13.10 -1.30
CA ALA A 56 -0.96 11.83 -0.59
C ALA A 56 -1.95 10.88 -1.26
N LYS A 57 -3.02 11.42 -1.88
CA LYS A 57 -4.01 10.67 -2.65
C LYS A 57 -3.44 10.14 -3.98
N ASP A 58 -2.49 10.84 -4.59
CA ASP A 58 -1.78 10.42 -5.81
C ASP A 58 -0.31 10.07 -5.51
N HIS A 59 -0.09 9.27 -4.47
CA HIS A 59 1.24 8.86 -4.00
C HIS A 59 2.10 8.20 -5.10
N GLN A 60 1.48 7.68 -6.16
CA GLN A 60 2.13 7.04 -7.31
C GLN A 60 2.76 8.04 -8.30
N SER A 61 2.43 9.33 -8.19
CA SER A 61 3.17 10.39 -8.89
C SER A 61 4.55 10.62 -8.28
N ILE A 62 4.70 10.31 -6.98
CA ILE A 62 5.92 10.57 -6.20
C ILE A 62 6.86 9.36 -6.26
N TYR A 63 6.31 8.15 -6.17
CA TYR A 63 7.05 6.89 -6.18
C TYR A 63 6.63 6.00 -7.34
N ASP A 64 7.59 5.33 -7.96
CA ASP A 64 7.32 4.19 -8.84
C ASP A 64 7.00 2.98 -7.97
N SER A 65 5.70 2.78 -7.71
CA SER A 65 5.19 1.70 -6.85
C SER A 65 5.51 0.31 -7.39
N ASN A 66 5.68 0.15 -8.71
CA ASN A 66 6.00 -1.13 -9.32
C ASN A 66 7.44 -1.55 -9.08
N ARG A 67 8.35 -0.57 -8.95
CA ARG A 67 9.78 -0.80 -8.72
C ARG A 67 10.19 -0.58 -7.27
N SER A 68 9.30 -0.05 -6.45
CA SER A 68 9.55 0.13 -5.03
C SER A 68 9.29 -1.18 -4.31
N SER A 69 10.30 -1.70 -3.61
CA SER A 69 10.18 -2.90 -2.77
C SER A 69 10.49 -2.53 -1.32
N LEU A 70 9.84 -3.21 -0.37
CA LEU A 70 10.22 -3.14 1.04
C LEU A 70 11.31 -4.17 1.39
N ASN A 71 11.63 -5.08 0.47
CA ASN A 71 12.65 -6.11 0.66
C ASN A 71 13.34 -6.48 -0.67
N PRO A 72 14.55 -5.96 -0.96
CA PRO A 72 15.26 -4.94 -0.18
C PRO A 72 14.47 -3.61 -0.19
N PRO A 73 14.60 -2.76 0.86
CA PRO A 73 13.83 -1.53 1.02
C PRO A 73 14.31 -0.44 0.05
N VAL A 74 14.06 -0.63 -1.24
CA VAL A 74 14.39 0.32 -2.30
C VAL A 74 13.11 1.05 -2.68
N TYR A 75 13.05 2.35 -2.39
CA TYR A 75 12.01 3.24 -2.86
C TYR A 75 12.49 3.96 -4.12
N VAL A 76 11.70 3.91 -5.19
CA VAL A 76 12.05 4.57 -6.45
C VAL A 76 11.25 5.86 -6.56
N TYR A 77 11.93 6.99 -6.51
CA TYR A 77 11.36 8.33 -6.56
C TYR A 77 11.38 8.90 -7.98
N ASN A 78 10.28 9.49 -8.42
CA ASN A 78 10.23 10.21 -9.69
C ASN A 78 10.83 11.61 -9.51
N LEU A 79 11.88 11.95 -10.26
CA LEU A 79 12.49 13.30 -10.25
C LEU A 79 11.98 14.14 -11.42
N PHE A 80 10.66 14.17 -11.59
CA PHE A 80 9.96 14.97 -12.60
C PHE A 80 8.50 15.22 -12.16
N PRO A 81 7.87 16.34 -12.59
CA PRO A 81 6.45 16.58 -12.37
C PRO A 81 5.57 15.63 -13.20
N SER A 82 4.33 15.40 -12.77
CA SER A 82 3.32 14.70 -13.57
C SER A 82 3.22 15.30 -14.97
N PHE A 83 3.27 14.44 -15.98
CA PHE A 83 3.22 14.79 -17.41
C PHE A 83 4.40 15.61 -17.97
N LYS A 84 5.46 15.88 -17.20
CA LYS A 84 6.65 16.62 -17.66
C LYS A 84 7.92 15.78 -17.64
N SER A 85 8.92 16.18 -18.42
CA SER A 85 10.27 15.61 -18.38
C SER A 85 11.10 16.20 -17.23
N SER A 86 12.14 15.49 -16.82
CA SER A 86 13.17 16.03 -15.90
C SER A 86 14.06 17.05 -16.62
N ILE A 87 14.37 16.78 -17.88
CA ILE A 87 15.16 17.63 -18.76
C ILE A 87 14.73 17.41 -20.21
N ASP A 88 14.75 18.47 -21.00
CA ASP A 88 14.52 18.41 -22.44
C ASP A 88 15.83 18.62 -23.20
N LEU A 89 16.36 17.55 -23.77
CA LEU A 89 17.64 17.56 -24.50
C LEU A 89 17.55 18.30 -25.83
N ARG A 90 16.35 18.65 -26.31
CA ARG A 90 16.17 19.48 -27.52
C ARG A 90 16.73 20.90 -27.34
N GLY A 91 16.89 21.36 -26.10
CA GLY A 91 17.53 22.64 -25.79
C GLY A 91 19.06 22.62 -25.81
N PHE A 92 19.67 21.46 -26.09
CA PHE A 92 21.12 21.25 -26.04
C PHE A 92 21.68 20.91 -27.43
N SER A 93 22.94 21.23 -27.69
CA SER A 93 23.60 20.88 -28.95
C SER A 93 23.75 19.37 -29.08
N GLU A 94 23.65 18.84 -30.31
CA GLU A 94 23.96 17.43 -30.56
C GLU A 94 25.42 17.13 -30.21
N ASN A 95 25.68 15.93 -29.70
CA ASN A 95 26.97 15.46 -29.19
C ASN A 95 27.50 16.22 -27.96
N GLN A 96 26.68 17.07 -27.34
CA GLN A 96 27.03 17.72 -26.09
C GLN A 96 26.99 16.71 -24.92
N GLU A 97 28.04 16.71 -24.11
CA GLU A 97 28.03 16.06 -22.79
C GLU A 97 27.28 16.93 -21.77
N ILE A 98 26.34 16.32 -21.07
CA ILE A 98 25.50 16.96 -20.06
C ILE A 98 25.79 16.25 -18.74
N LEU A 99 26.46 16.96 -17.83
CA LEU A 99 26.73 16.47 -16.48
C LEU A 99 25.56 16.83 -15.56
N LEU A 100 24.90 15.82 -15.02
CA LEU A 100 23.82 15.97 -14.06
C LEU A 100 24.27 15.53 -12.68
N GLU A 101 23.68 16.16 -11.67
CA GLU A 101 23.89 15.80 -10.27
C GLU A 101 22.54 15.63 -9.58
N ILE A 102 22.36 14.49 -8.90
CA ILE A 102 21.25 14.30 -7.97
C ILE A 102 21.79 14.52 -6.56
N ILE A 103 21.14 15.38 -5.79
CA ILE A 103 21.44 15.61 -4.37
C ILE A 103 20.26 15.08 -3.56
N ALA A 104 20.54 14.15 -2.66
CA ALA A 104 19.61 13.63 -1.67
C ALA A 104 19.96 14.21 -0.29
N GLU A 105 18.96 14.68 0.45
CA GLU A 105 19.13 15.20 1.81
C GLU A 105 18.24 14.42 2.78
N ASP A 106 18.72 14.18 3.99
CA ASP A 106 17.89 13.75 5.12
C ASP A 106 17.39 14.95 5.95
N LYS A 107 16.58 14.68 6.97
CA LYS A 107 15.99 15.72 7.83
C LYS A 107 17.03 16.52 8.63
N GLU A 108 18.19 15.91 8.90
CA GLU A 108 19.30 16.53 9.63
C GLU A 108 20.25 17.29 8.67
N ASN A 109 19.88 17.40 7.38
CA ASN A 109 20.65 18.01 6.30
C ASN A 109 21.93 17.25 5.94
N ASN A 110 22.03 15.95 6.28
CA ASN A 110 23.08 15.11 5.71
C ASN A 110 22.85 14.95 4.21
N ARG A 111 23.90 15.16 3.41
CA ARG A 111 23.81 15.17 1.95
C ARG A 111 24.52 13.98 1.33
N SER A 112 23.88 13.36 0.36
CA SER A 112 24.51 12.43 -0.58
C SER A 112 24.34 12.98 -2.00
N SER A 113 25.36 12.84 -2.85
CA SER A 113 25.22 13.21 -4.26
C SER A 113 25.65 12.12 -5.22
N LEU A 114 24.94 12.05 -6.36
CA LEU A 114 25.20 11.13 -7.46
C LEU A 114 25.36 11.96 -8.74
N LYS A 115 26.57 11.94 -9.29
CA LYS A 115 26.90 12.59 -10.57
C LYS A 115 26.90 11.57 -11.69
N PHE A 116 26.26 11.91 -12.80
CA PHE A 116 26.22 11.06 -13.99
C PHE A 116 26.19 11.89 -15.26
N LYS A 117 26.64 11.30 -16.36
CA LYS A 117 26.73 11.96 -17.66
C LYS A 117 25.68 11.43 -18.61
N ILE A 118 25.07 12.33 -19.37
CA ILE A 118 24.27 12.01 -20.55
C ILE A 118 24.98 12.57 -21.77
N PHE A 119 25.04 11.79 -22.83
CA PHE A 119 25.51 12.25 -24.13
C PHE A 119 24.31 12.52 -25.04
N ASN A 120 24.12 13.78 -25.46
CA ASN A 120 23.01 14.14 -26.32
C ASN A 120 23.23 13.58 -27.73
N SER A 121 22.52 12.52 -28.10
CA SER A 121 22.60 11.93 -29.43
C SER A 121 21.74 12.66 -30.48
N GLY A 122 21.16 13.82 -30.11
CA GLY A 122 20.22 14.55 -30.94
C GLY A 122 18.81 13.97 -30.91
N PHE A 123 17.82 14.77 -31.32
CA PHE A 123 16.45 14.33 -31.51
C PHE A 123 16.20 14.09 -32.99
N LYS A 124 16.54 12.89 -33.47
CA LYS A 124 15.95 12.40 -34.71
C LYS A 124 14.50 12.12 -34.38
N GLY A 125 13.56 12.84 -35.00
CA GLY A 125 12.12 12.68 -34.82
C GLY A 125 11.70 11.23 -35.07
N HIS A 126 11.90 10.39 -34.07
CA HIS A 126 11.41 9.05 -34.07
C HIS A 126 9.92 9.18 -33.84
N VAL A 127 9.14 8.67 -34.80
CA VAL A 127 7.75 8.30 -34.56
C VAL A 127 7.78 7.46 -33.28
N THR A 128 7.41 8.08 -32.16
CA THR A 128 7.26 7.37 -30.89
C THR A 128 6.17 6.36 -31.17
N LYS A 129 6.54 5.09 -31.40
CA LYS A 129 5.59 4.00 -31.20
C LYS A 129 5.04 4.23 -29.81
N THR A 130 3.76 4.60 -29.75
CA THR A 130 3.06 4.88 -28.50
C THR A 130 3.39 3.75 -27.55
N THR A 131 3.94 4.06 -26.37
CA THR A 131 4.25 3.03 -25.37
C THR A 131 3.02 2.14 -25.23
N PRO A 132 3.14 0.82 -25.42
CA PRO A 132 2.01 -0.07 -25.27
C PRO A 132 1.36 0.17 -23.90
N THR A 133 0.04 0.19 -23.89
CA THR A 133 -0.73 0.34 -22.65
C THR A 133 -1.57 -0.89 -22.37
N GLU A 134 -1.46 -1.91 -23.21
CA GLU A 134 -2.16 -3.19 -23.08
C GLU A 134 -1.15 -4.32 -23.25
N TYR A 135 -1.13 -5.23 -22.29
CA TYR A 135 -0.17 -6.33 -22.19
C TYR A 135 -0.95 -7.61 -21.89
N SER A 136 -0.87 -8.61 -22.77
CA SER A 136 -1.56 -9.88 -22.60
C SER A 136 -0.58 -11.02 -22.33
N SER A 137 -1.00 -12.02 -21.57
CA SER A 137 -0.29 -13.30 -21.50
C SER A 137 -0.32 -14.01 -22.85
N GLN A 138 0.62 -14.93 -23.08
CA GLN A 138 0.72 -15.67 -24.36
C GLN A 138 -0.55 -16.47 -24.68
N ASP A 139 -1.18 -17.03 -23.65
CA ASP A 139 -2.44 -17.77 -23.72
C ASP A 139 -3.70 -16.86 -23.66
N SER A 140 -3.52 -15.53 -23.60
CA SER A 140 -4.57 -14.53 -23.48
C SER A 140 -5.52 -14.69 -22.28
N ARG A 141 -5.13 -15.46 -21.25
CA ARG A 141 -5.87 -15.60 -19.99
C ARG A 141 -5.73 -14.38 -19.08
N PHE A 142 -4.70 -13.57 -19.27
CA PHE A 142 -4.44 -12.38 -18.45
C PHE A 142 -4.19 -11.17 -19.34
N LEU A 143 -4.71 -10.02 -18.91
CA LEU A 143 -4.53 -8.75 -19.62
C LEU A 143 -4.31 -7.63 -18.59
N LEU A 144 -3.21 -6.90 -18.72
CA LEU A 144 -2.93 -5.70 -17.94
C LEU A 144 -3.06 -4.47 -18.85
N LYS A 145 -3.90 -3.52 -18.45
CA LYS A 145 -4.02 -2.22 -19.10
C LYS A 145 -3.47 -1.13 -18.19
N THR A 146 -2.38 -0.51 -18.60
CA THR A 146 -1.76 0.59 -17.86
C THR A 146 -2.35 1.94 -18.30
N PRO A 147 -2.28 2.99 -17.46
CA PRO A 147 -2.89 4.28 -17.78
C PRO A 147 -2.23 4.97 -18.98
N LYS A 148 -3.04 5.41 -19.95
CA LYS A 148 -2.58 6.18 -21.13
C LYS A 148 -1.95 7.50 -20.68
N GLY A 149 -0.81 7.87 -21.28
CA GLY A 149 -0.04 9.07 -20.92
C GLY A 149 0.78 8.96 -19.64
N ASN A 150 0.53 7.92 -18.84
CA ASN A 150 1.21 7.65 -17.57
C ASN A 150 1.96 6.31 -17.57
N THR A 151 2.25 5.77 -18.75
CA THR A 151 3.06 4.56 -18.94
C THR A 151 4.37 4.92 -19.65
N PHE A 152 5.48 4.47 -19.11
CA PHE A 152 6.83 4.92 -19.46
C PHE A 152 7.79 3.74 -19.65
N GLY A 153 8.81 3.97 -20.47
CA GLY A 153 9.90 3.03 -20.69
C GLY A 153 9.79 2.24 -21.99
N LYS A 154 10.83 1.46 -22.29
CA LYS A 154 10.96 0.61 -23.47
C LYS A 154 11.19 -0.82 -22.99
N GLY A 155 10.12 -1.50 -22.60
CA GLY A 155 10.18 -2.88 -22.11
C GLY A 155 8.85 -3.57 -22.35
N ASN A 156 8.62 -4.66 -21.61
CA ASN A 156 7.37 -5.39 -21.67
C ASN A 156 6.87 -5.73 -20.25
N ILE A 157 5.62 -6.16 -20.16
CA ILE A 157 5.07 -6.85 -18.99
C ILE A 157 5.01 -8.34 -19.30
N LEU A 158 5.54 -9.15 -18.41
CA LEU A 158 5.53 -10.61 -18.51
C LEU A 158 4.55 -11.19 -17.50
N PHE A 159 3.93 -12.30 -17.89
CA PHE A 159 3.05 -13.09 -17.03
C PHE A 159 3.62 -14.50 -16.97
N GLU A 160 4.13 -14.89 -15.80
CA GLU A 160 4.76 -16.19 -15.61
C GLU A 160 3.97 -17.02 -14.63
N VAL A 161 3.71 -18.29 -14.99
CA VAL A 161 3.15 -19.24 -14.04
C VAL A 161 4.28 -19.68 -13.12
N VAL A 162 4.18 -19.27 -11.86
CA VAL A 162 5.16 -19.67 -10.85
C VAL A 162 4.66 -20.87 -10.08
N GLY A 163 5.63 -21.72 -9.67
CA GLY A 163 5.35 -22.85 -8.79
C GLY A 163 4.78 -22.40 -7.45
N THR A 164 4.42 -23.37 -6.61
CA THR A 164 3.94 -23.08 -5.25
C THR A 164 4.98 -22.23 -4.50
N PRO A 165 4.59 -21.18 -3.75
CA PRO A 165 5.54 -20.32 -3.08
C PRO A 165 6.33 -21.18 -2.09
N ARG A 166 7.65 -21.03 -2.05
CA ARG A 166 8.50 -21.76 -1.10
C ARG A 166 8.06 -21.38 0.32
N GLU A 167 7.56 -22.39 1.05
CA GLU A 167 7.16 -22.45 2.47
C GLU A 167 6.44 -21.22 3.10
N ASN A 168 5.25 -21.48 3.67
CA ASN A 168 4.52 -20.64 4.63
C ASN A 168 4.03 -19.23 4.20
N LEU A 169 3.94 -18.93 2.91
CA LEU A 169 3.40 -17.63 2.47
C LEU A 169 1.87 -17.53 2.48
N LEU A 170 1.14 -18.65 2.56
CA LEU A 170 -0.33 -18.63 2.65
C LEU A 170 -0.76 -18.54 4.13
N PRO A 171 -1.43 -17.46 4.54
CA PRO A 171 -1.97 -17.35 5.89
C PRO A 171 -3.01 -18.43 6.18
N GLU A 172 -3.16 -18.77 7.46
CA GLU A 172 -4.19 -19.69 7.92
C GLU A 172 -5.58 -19.25 7.43
N GLY A 173 -6.34 -20.19 6.87
CA GLY A 173 -7.68 -19.94 6.35
C GLY A 173 -7.73 -19.42 4.91
N LEU A 174 -6.62 -19.00 4.28
CA LEU A 174 -6.60 -18.70 2.85
C LEU A 174 -6.19 -19.92 2.03
N ILE A 175 -7.08 -20.38 1.15
CA ILE A 175 -6.86 -21.59 0.35
C ILE A 175 -6.59 -21.20 -1.10
N LEU A 176 -5.45 -21.63 -1.64
CA LEU A 176 -5.11 -21.42 -3.05
C LEU A 176 -6.05 -22.21 -3.98
N LYS A 177 -6.61 -21.53 -4.98
CA LYS A 177 -7.60 -22.07 -5.91
C LYS A 177 -7.24 -21.94 -7.39
N SER A 178 -6.12 -21.30 -7.70
CA SER A 178 -5.60 -21.17 -9.06
C SER A 178 -4.09 -21.37 -9.09
N GLU A 179 -3.54 -21.38 -10.30
CA GLU A 179 -2.12 -21.12 -10.53
C GLU A 179 -1.73 -19.74 -9.99
N LEU A 180 -0.47 -19.61 -9.64
CA LEU A 180 0.15 -18.35 -9.25
C LEU A 180 0.72 -17.68 -10.48
N ILE A 181 0.35 -16.43 -10.71
CA ILE A 181 0.78 -15.66 -11.87
C ILE A 181 1.62 -14.51 -11.39
N GLU A 182 2.93 -14.57 -11.65
CA GLU A 182 3.82 -13.45 -11.42
C GLU A 182 3.70 -12.45 -12.57
N ILE A 183 3.46 -11.19 -12.22
CA ILE A 183 3.51 -10.08 -13.16
C ILE A 183 4.87 -9.41 -12.99
N GLU A 184 5.69 -9.44 -14.03
CA GLU A 184 6.99 -8.79 -14.03
C GLU A 184 7.06 -7.66 -15.06
N SER A 185 7.97 -6.70 -14.82
CA SER A 185 8.27 -5.64 -15.77
C SER A 185 9.74 -5.63 -16.17
N THR A 186 10.01 -5.74 -17.46
CA THR A 186 11.38 -5.72 -18.02
C THR A 186 11.87 -4.33 -18.45
N GLY A 187 11.15 -3.27 -18.07
CA GLY A 187 11.48 -1.92 -18.54
C GLY A 187 10.30 -0.97 -18.65
N ILE A 188 9.10 -1.41 -18.27
CA ILE A 188 7.89 -0.59 -18.21
C ILE A 188 7.67 -0.10 -16.77
N SER A 189 7.19 1.12 -16.64
CA SER A 189 6.67 1.65 -15.39
C SER A 189 5.42 2.46 -15.68
N TRP A 190 4.53 2.58 -14.72
CA TRP A 190 3.40 3.48 -14.84
C TRP A 190 3.11 4.17 -13.52
N SER A 191 2.38 5.29 -13.59
CA SER A 191 1.82 5.98 -12.43
C SER A 191 0.30 5.93 -12.48
N GLY A 192 -0.32 5.59 -11.35
CA GLY A 192 -1.77 5.43 -11.21
C GLY A 192 -2.23 3.99 -11.36
N ASP A 193 -3.54 3.81 -11.34
CA ASP A 193 -4.17 2.49 -11.27
C ASP A 193 -4.18 1.79 -12.63
N ALA A 194 -3.49 0.65 -12.73
CA ALA A 194 -3.61 -0.26 -13.86
C ALA A 194 -4.82 -1.18 -13.68
N LYS A 195 -5.46 -1.53 -14.79
CA LYS A 195 -6.57 -2.47 -14.80
C LYS A 195 -6.06 -3.84 -15.21
N PHE A 196 -6.21 -4.82 -14.33
CA PHE A 196 -5.90 -6.21 -14.61
C PHE A 196 -7.18 -6.99 -14.89
N LEU A 197 -7.21 -7.79 -15.95
CA LEU A 197 -8.33 -8.65 -16.30
C LEU A 197 -7.88 -10.11 -16.22
N TRP A 198 -8.47 -10.83 -15.28
CA TRP A 198 -8.32 -12.26 -15.05
C TRP A 198 -9.38 -13.03 -15.83
N LYS A 199 -8.98 -13.75 -16.88
CA LYS A 199 -9.85 -14.64 -17.67
C LYS A 199 -9.58 -16.13 -17.38
N GLY A 200 -8.86 -16.42 -16.30
CA GLY A 200 -8.60 -17.78 -15.85
C GLY A 200 -9.83 -18.42 -15.22
N LYS A 201 -9.64 -19.11 -14.10
CA LYS A 201 -10.73 -19.71 -13.33
C LYS A 201 -11.79 -18.66 -12.96
N LYS A 202 -13.07 -18.97 -13.17
CA LYS A 202 -14.20 -18.18 -12.65
C LYS A 202 -14.21 -18.20 -11.12
N LEU A 203 -14.44 -17.06 -10.50
CA LEU A 203 -14.50 -16.94 -9.04
C LEU A 203 -15.79 -17.59 -8.49
N GLY A 204 -15.61 -18.53 -7.56
CA GLY A 204 -16.69 -19.09 -6.76
C GLY A 204 -17.09 -18.21 -5.56
N ARG A 205 -18.04 -18.69 -4.76
CA ARG A 205 -18.43 -18.03 -3.51
C ARG A 205 -17.25 -18.06 -2.51
N GLY A 206 -16.95 -16.90 -1.93
CA GLY A 206 -15.82 -16.76 -1.00
C GLY A 206 -14.45 -16.72 -1.68
N GLU A 207 -14.39 -16.78 -3.01
CA GLU A 207 -13.15 -16.67 -3.78
C GLU A 207 -12.95 -15.24 -4.27
N ASN A 208 -11.71 -14.75 -4.23
CA ASN A 208 -11.35 -13.47 -4.83
C ASN A 208 -9.91 -13.48 -5.37
N LEU A 209 -9.55 -12.44 -6.12
CA LEU A 209 -8.17 -12.20 -6.52
C LEU A 209 -7.39 -11.56 -5.38
N TYR A 210 -6.22 -12.10 -5.11
CA TYR A 210 -5.28 -11.57 -4.13
C TYR A 210 -3.94 -11.31 -4.82
N LEU A 211 -3.26 -10.27 -4.36
CA LEU A 211 -1.90 -9.92 -4.74
C LEU A 211 -0.98 -10.20 -3.56
N LEU A 212 0.00 -11.07 -3.74
CA LEU A 212 1.13 -11.21 -2.84
C LEU A 212 2.10 -10.07 -3.12
N GLU A 213 2.22 -9.17 -2.16
CA GLU A 213 3.21 -8.10 -2.20
C GLU A 213 4.57 -8.65 -1.79
N GLU A 214 5.53 -8.64 -2.72
CA GLU A 214 6.86 -9.19 -2.50
C GLU A 214 7.63 -8.49 -1.36
N GLY A 215 7.43 -7.18 -1.20
CA GLY A 215 8.08 -6.39 -0.16
C GLY A 215 7.63 -6.74 1.27
N THR A 216 6.32 -6.90 1.50
CA THR A 216 5.78 -7.23 2.84
C THR A 216 5.60 -8.72 3.06
N LYS A 217 5.68 -9.53 1.99
CA LYS A 217 5.31 -10.95 1.98
C LYS A 217 3.88 -11.18 2.48
N ARG A 218 2.98 -10.24 2.18
CA ARG A 218 1.56 -10.31 2.57
C ARG A 218 0.65 -10.41 1.37
N TRP A 219 -0.39 -11.21 1.52
CA TRP A 219 -1.51 -11.24 0.58
C TRP A 219 -2.45 -10.07 0.85
N ILE A 220 -2.81 -9.39 -0.22
CA ILE A 220 -3.74 -8.26 -0.21
C ILE A 220 -4.89 -8.60 -1.14
N ILE A 221 -6.11 -8.55 -0.62
CA ILE A 221 -7.29 -8.72 -1.46
C ILE A 221 -7.41 -7.57 -2.47
N LEU A 222 -7.65 -7.92 -3.72
CA LEU A 222 -7.88 -6.96 -4.78
C LEU A 222 -9.37 -6.61 -4.86
N LYS A 223 -9.65 -5.33 -5.10
CA LYS A 223 -11.02 -4.90 -5.40
C LYS A 223 -11.37 -5.38 -6.81
N THR A 224 -12.35 -6.25 -6.91
CA THR A 224 -12.74 -6.90 -8.17
C THR A 224 -14.14 -6.49 -8.63
N THR A 225 -14.33 -6.49 -9.94
CA THR A 225 -15.62 -6.33 -10.61
C THR A 225 -15.74 -7.36 -11.72
N SER A 226 -16.97 -7.83 -11.96
CA SER A 226 -17.24 -8.71 -13.11
C SER A 226 -17.19 -7.89 -14.40
N GLU A 227 -16.54 -8.41 -15.44
CA GLU A 227 -16.44 -7.78 -16.76
C GLU A 227 -16.57 -8.83 -17.86
N ASN A 228 -16.91 -8.39 -19.07
CA ASN A 228 -16.95 -9.29 -20.23
C ASN A 228 -15.62 -10.03 -20.41
N GLY A 229 -15.70 -11.35 -20.33
CA GLY A 229 -14.55 -12.25 -20.50
C GLY A 229 -13.75 -12.54 -19.23
N GLY A 230 -14.10 -12.01 -18.05
CA GLY A 230 -13.37 -12.35 -16.82
C GLY A 230 -13.69 -11.49 -15.59
N THR A 231 -12.80 -11.53 -14.61
CA THR A 231 -12.84 -10.67 -13.43
C THR A 231 -11.80 -9.56 -13.57
N SER A 232 -12.22 -8.31 -13.50
CA SER A 232 -11.29 -7.18 -13.51
C SER A 232 -10.90 -6.77 -12.08
N ALA A 233 -9.63 -6.43 -11.89
CA ALA A 233 -9.07 -5.88 -10.65
C ALA A 233 -8.30 -4.59 -10.94
N ILE A 234 -8.12 -3.76 -9.91
CA ILE A 234 -7.22 -2.61 -9.95
C ILE A 234 -5.87 -3.01 -9.34
N LEU A 235 -4.78 -2.77 -10.06
CA LEU A 235 -3.41 -2.97 -9.62
C LEU A 235 -2.67 -1.64 -9.56
N ASN A 236 -2.07 -1.38 -8.40
CA ASN A 236 -1.18 -0.25 -8.17
C ASN A 236 0.31 -0.66 -8.11
N LYS A 237 0.58 -1.97 -8.09
CA LYS A 237 1.92 -2.55 -8.09
C LYS A 237 1.89 -3.92 -8.75
N ILE A 238 3.05 -4.37 -9.21
CA ILE A 238 3.28 -5.72 -9.71
C ILE A 238 3.55 -6.70 -8.55
N GLY A 239 3.48 -7.99 -8.83
CA GLY A 239 3.67 -9.07 -7.86
C GLY A 239 2.97 -10.34 -8.32
N ILE A 240 2.77 -11.29 -7.39
CA ILE A 240 2.13 -12.57 -7.68
C ILE A 240 0.63 -12.47 -7.42
N ILE A 241 -0.19 -12.80 -8.42
CA ILE A 241 -1.65 -12.79 -8.33
C ILE A 241 -2.18 -14.22 -8.36
N ALA A 242 -3.20 -14.46 -7.53
CA ALA A 242 -3.88 -15.74 -7.46
C ALA A 242 -5.33 -15.60 -7.04
N VAL A 243 -6.13 -16.63 -7.33
CA VAL A 243 -7.45 -16.83 -6.73
C VAL A 243 -7.26 -17.56 -5.40
N LEU A 244 -7.69 -16.93 -4.31
CA LEU A 244 -7.77 -17.56 -2.99
C LEU A 244 -9.22 -17.64 -2.53
N GLU A 245 -9.59 -18.75 -1.90
CA GLU A 245 -10.83 -18.88 -1.12
C GLU A 245 -10.55 -18.42 0.30
N ASP A 246 -11.38 -17.49 0.78
CA ASP A 246 -11.30 -16.95 2.12
C ASP A 246 -12.12 -17.78 3.12
N ARG A 247 -11.41 -18.57 3.92
CA ARG A 247 -11.94 -19.25 5.11
C ARG A 247 -11.26 -18.74 6.39
N SER A 248 -10.55 -17.62 6.31
CA SER A 248 -9.91 -17.00 7.46
C SER A 248 -10.98 -16.38 8.34
N LYS A 249 -10.99 -16.73 9.63
CA LYS A 249 -11.89 -16.05 10.56
C LYS A 249 -11.33 -14.65 10.87
N PRO A 250 -12.17 -13.59 10.85
CA PRO A 250 -11.77 -12.32 11.44
C PRO A 250 -11.55 -12.49 12.94
N ARG A 251 -10.77 -11.60 13.57
CA ARG A 251 -10.50 -11.62 15.00
C ARG A 251 -10.89 -10.30 15.65
N ILE A 252 -11.39 -10.40 16.87
CA ILE A 252 -11.61 -9.26 17.76
C ILE A 252 -10.68 -9.44 18.95
N ASP A 253 -9.82 -8.46 19.16
CA ASP A 253 -8.80 -8.48 20.21
C ASP A 253 -8.87 -7.19 21.04
N HIS A 254 -8.25 -7.21 22.21
CA HIS A 254 -7.99 -5.97 22.94
C HIS A 254 -6.95 -5.13 22.18
N PRO A 255 -7.16 -3.82 22.01
CA PRO A 255 -6.24 -2.99 21.25
C PRO A 255 -4.86 -2.96 21.91
N PHE A 256 -3.82 -3.14 21.10
CA PHE A 256 -2.43 -2.87 21.48
C PHE A 256 -2.22 -1.36 21.63
N LEU A 257 -2.53 -0.81 22.80
CA LEU A 257 -2.30 0.59 23.11
C LEU A 257 -1.02 0.76 23.92
N ILE A 258 0.07 1.20 23.27
CA ILE A 258 1.18 1.92 23.92
C ILE A 258 0.65 3.17 24.66
N SER A 259 -0.55 3.63 24.31
CA SER A 259 -1.22 4.78 24.92
C SER A 259 -2.45 4.40 25.77
N ARG A 260 -2.38 3.37 26.61
CA ARG A 260 -3.37 3.21 27.72
C ARG A 260 -3.44 4.43 28.66
N HIS A 261 -2.53 5.40 28.49
CA HIS A 261 -2.32 6.55 29.38
C HIS A 261 -2.52 7.92 28.70
N ARG A 262 -3.22 8.02 27.56
CA ARG A 262 -3.38 9.33 26.88
C ARG A 262 -4.49 10.25 27.43
N PHE A 263 -5.29 9.78 28.37
CA PHE A 263 -6.30 10.62 29.02
C PHE A 263 -5.89 10.91 30.45
N THR A 264 -5.50 12.16 30.71
CA THR A 264 -5.38 12.70 32.06
C THR A 264 -6.73 12.57 32.79
N PRO A 265 -6.74 12.37 34.12
CA PRO A 265 -7.96 12.17 34.93
C PRO A 265 -9.05 13.23 34.71
N GLU A 266 -8.67 14.41 34.27
CA GLU A 266 -9.51 15.61 34.12
C GLU A 266 -10.52 15.53 32.95
N VAL A 267 -10.40 14.55 32.04
CA VAL A 267 -11.26 14.44 30.83
C VAL A 267 -12.13 13.18 30.82
N ARG A 268 -12.25 12.42 31.93
CA ARG A 268 -13.16 11.27 31.97
C ARG A 268 -14.60 11.76 32.19
N PRO A 269 -15.55 11.47 31.28
CA PRO A 269 -16.96 11.60 31.62
C PRO A 269 -17.27 10.59 32.74
N SER A 270 -17.63 11.07 33.93
CA SER A 270 -17.91 10.23 35.12
C SER A 270 -19.15 9.34 34.96
N ALA A 271 -19.84 9.38 33.82
CA ALA A 271 -21.11 8.71 33.58
C ALA A 271 -21.01 7.42 32.76
N VAL A 272 -19.88 7.14 32.07
CA VAL A 272 -19.79 6.04 31.10
C VAL A 272 -18.44 5.32 31.20
N ILE A 273 -18.48 3.98 31.15
CA ILE A 273 -17.33 3.11 30.92
C ILE A 273 -17.17 2.89 29.43
N GLU A 274 -15.99 3.22 28.91
CA GLU A 274 -15.62 2.93 27.53
C GLU A 274 -14.83 1.61 27.45
N ARG A 275 -15.20 0.79 26.48
CA ARG A 275 -14.49 -0.43 26.09
C ARG A 275 -14.18 -0.39 24.61
N MET A 276 -12.91 -0.59 24.27
CA MET A 276 -12.44 -0.58 22.90
C MET A 276 -11.91 -1.97 22.53
N TYR A 277 -12.25 -2.41 21.33
CA TYR A 277 -11.80 -3.69 20.77
C TYR A 277 -11.31 -3.48 19.34
N SER A 278 -10.12 -3.98 19.01
CA SER A 278 -9.56 -3.92 17.66
C SER A 278 -9.99 -5.13 16.84
N ILE A 279 -10.34 -4.89 15.58
CA ILE A 279 -10.66 -5.92 14.60
C ILE A 279 -9.45 -6.13 13.69
N SER A 280 -9.07 -7.39 13.49
CA SER A 280 -8.12 -7.79 12.48
C SER A 280 -8.73 -8.81 11.53
N ASP A 281 -8.35 -8.74 10.26
CA ASP A 281 -8.75 -9.70 9.24
C ASP A 281 -7.65 -9.81 8.19
N ILE A 282 -7.39 -11.04 7.75
CA ILE A 282 -6.36 -11.37 6.75
C ILE A 282 -7.00 -11.59 5.36
N GLY A 283 -8.27 -11.97 5.32
CA GLY A 283 -8.98 -12.30 4.11
C GLY A 283 -9.69 -11.10 3.48
N SER A 284 -10.99 -11.26 3.28
CA SER A 284 -11.80 -10.41 2.41
C SER A 284 -12.22 -9.07 2.99
N GLY A 285 -11.85 -8.82 4.24
CA GLY A 285 -12.30 -7.71 5.05
C GLY A 285 -13.64 -8.02 5.72
N TYR A 286 -13.94 -7.27 6.77
CA TYR A 286 -15.19 -7.40 7.50
C TYR A 286 -16.41 -6.90 6.69
N ALA A 287 -17.56 -7.55 6.85
CA ALA A 287 -18.81 -7.19 6.16
C ALA A 287 -19.54 -5.99 6.77
N GLY A 288 -19.05 -5.49 7.92
CA GLY A 288 -19.76 -4.53 8.76
C GLY A 288 -20.75 -5.24 9.68
N GLY A 289 -21.03 -4.64 10.84
CA GLY A 289 -21.91 -5.24 11.84
C GLY A 289 -21.20 -6.22 12.78
N ALA A 290 -20.79 -5.75 13.96
CA ALA A 290 -20.46 -6.61 15.08
C ALA A 290 -21.72 -7.03 15.85
N GLU A 291 -21.76 -8.27 16.29
CA GLU A 291 -22.72 -8.76 17.29
C GLU A 291 -22.13 -8.47 18.67
N ILE A 292 -22.72 -7.52 19.39
CA ILE A 292 -22.31 -7.16 20.74
C ILE A 292 -23.44 -7.53 21.70
N PHE A 293 -23.10 -8.36 22.69
CA PHE A 293 -23.97 -8.71 23.79
C PHE A 293 -23.41 -8.18 25.11
N LEU A 294 -24.29 -7.65 25.95
CA LEU A 294 -24.02 -7.35 27.35
C LEU A 294 -24.96 -8.20 28.20
N ASP A 295 -24.38 -9.12 28.98
CA ASP A 295 -25.11 -10.14 29.74
C ASP A 295 -26.14 -10.91 28.89
N GLY A 296 -25.78 -11.23 27.65
CA GLY A 296 -26.63 -11.97 26.70
C GLY A 296 -27.68 -11.14 25.97
N GLN A 297 -27.80 -9.84 26.23
CA GLN A 297 -28.70 -8.94 25.51
C GLN A 297 -27.97 -8.10 24.47
N ILE A 298 -28.59 -7.87 23.31
CA ILE A 298 -27.99 -7.03 22.24
C ILE A 298 -27.69 -5.65 22.82
N PHE A 299 -26.47 -5.19 22.64
CA PHE A 299 -26.01 -3.92 23.19
C PHE A 299 -25.47 -3.00 22.08
N PRO A 300 -25.77 -1.68 22.11
CA PRO A 300 -25.31 -0.76 21.09
C PRO A 300 -23.79 -0.55 21.16
N TYR A 301 -23.20 -0.24 20.01
CA TYR A 301 -21.79 0.09 19.87
C TYR A 301 -21.58 1.10 18.76
N GLU A 302 -20.44 1.78 18.82
CA GLU A 302 -19.93 2.63 17.75
C GLU A 302 -18.80 1.89 17.04
N PHE A 303 -18.73 2.04 15.72
CA PHE A 303 -17.66 1.48 14.92
C PHE A 303 -16.84 2.59 14.29
N GLU A 304 -15.53 2.59 14.53
CA GLU A 304 -14.56 3.50 13.90
C GLU A 304 -13.87 2.77 12.73
N PRO A 305 -14.32 2.97 11.47
CA PRO A 305 -13.84 2.19 10.33
C PRO A 305 -12.34 2.41 10.05
N ASP A 306 -11.87 3.65 10.19
CA ASP A 306 -10.48 4.02 9.90
C ASP A 306 -9.49 3.35 10.86
N ARG A 307 -9.92 3.13 12.10
CA ARG A 307 -9.10 2.48 13.13
C ARG A 307 -9.39 0.98 13.28
N LYS A 308 -10.45 0.49 12.61
CA LYS A 308 -11.00 -0.87 12.78
C LYS A 308 -11.27 -1.18 14.26
N VAL A 309 -11.92 -0.25 14.95
CA VAL A 309 -12.21 -0.37 16.40
C VAL A 309 -13.72 -0.40 16.64
N ILE A 310 -14.15 -1.30 17.52
CA ILE A 310 -15.48 -1.30 18.14
C ILE A 310 -15.35 -0.55 19.48
N LEU A 311 -16.21 0.45 19.69
CA LEU A 311 -16.33 1.19 20.93
C LEU A 311 -17.69 0.89 21.57
N VAL A 312 -17.66 0.38 22.80
CA VAL A 312 -18.84 0.10 23.60
C VAL A 312 -18.87 1.05 24.78
N LYS A 313 -19.97 1.80 24.89
CA LYS A 313 -20.20 2.81 25.93
C LYS A 313 -21.23 2.29 26.92
N ILE A 314 -20.79 1.91 28.12
CA ILE A 314 -21.63 1.30 29.15
C ILE A 314 -21.92 2.34 30.23
N PRO A 315 -23.19 2.70 30.50
CA PRO A 315 -23.52 3.65 31.55
C PRO A 315 -23.08 3.16 32.94
N ASN A 316 -22.43 4.02 33.73
CA ASN A 316 -22.01 3.71 35.09
C ASN A 316 -23.17 3.35 36.02
N SER A 317 -24.40 3.76 35.69
CA SER A 317 -25.61 3.41 36.43
C SER A 317 -25.86 1.90 36.51
N PHE A 318 -25.29 1.09 35.61
CA PHE A 318 -25.38 -0.38 35.66
C PHE A 318 -24.77 -0.95 36.95
N SER A 319 -23.81 -0.24 37.56
CA SER A 319 -23.20 -0.62 38.85
C SER A 319 -24.20 -0.68 40.01
N LYS A 320 -25.36 -0.02 39.87
CA LYS A 320 -26.45 -0.08 40.87
C LYS A 320 -27.16 -1.43 40.88
N PHE A 321 -27.11 -2.17 39.77
CA PHE A 321 -27.89 -3.40 39.58
C PHE A 321 -27.01 -4.65 39.57
N LYS A 322 -25.76 -4.54 39.12
CA LYS A 322 -24.85 -5.68 39.02
C LYS A 322 -23.41 -5.25 39.26
N ARG A 323 -22.61 -6.14 39.87
CA ARG A 323 -21.18 -5.90 40.15
C ARG A 323 -20.29 -6.15 38.94
N ARG A 324 -20.65 -7.15 38.14
CA ARG A 324 -19.88 -7.57 36.96
C ARG A 324 -20.80 -7.73 35.76
N LEU A 325 -20.36 -7.25 34.62
CA LEU A 325 -21.05 -7.41 33.34
C LEU A 325 -20.21 -8.30 32.43
N LEU A 326 -20.84 -9.26 31.76
CA LEU A 326 -20.19 -10.04 30.71
C LEU A 326 -20.47 -9.39 29.36
N LEU A 327 -19.43 -8.88 28.71
CA LEU A 327 -19.50 -8.42 27.33
C LEU A 327 -19.02 -9.53 26.40
N GLN A 328 -19.81 -9.82 25.37
CA GLN A 328 -19.42 -10.75 24.32
C GLN A 328 -19.48 -10.05 22.97
N ALA A 329 -18.45 -10.23 22.16
CA ALA A 329 -18.37 -9.62 20.84
C ALA A 329 -18.00 -10.65 19.78
N ARG A 330 -18.64 -10.57 18.62
CA ARG A 330 -18.32 -11.36 17.43
C ARG A 330 -18.49 -10.54 16.16
N ILE A 331 -17.72 -10.84 15.13
CA ILE A 331 -17.83 -10.15 13.83
C ILE A 331 -17.83 -11.16 12.69
N LYS A 332 -18.43 -10.76 11.57
CA LYS A 332 -18.49 -11.53 10.33
C LYS A 332 -17.71 -10.85 9.22
N ASP A 333 -16.96 -11.62 8.45
CA ASP A 333 -16.30 -11.14 7.24
C ASP A 333 -17.20 -11.16 6.00
N ARG A 334 -16.68 -10.64 4.88
CA ARG A 334 -17.41 -10.61 3.60
C ARG A 334 -17.55 -12.00 2.96
N ALA A 335 -16.65 -12.93 3.25
CA ALA A 335 -16.76 -14.33 2.84
C ALA A 335 -17.82 -15.11 3.63
N GLY A 336 -18.19 -14.59 4.80
CA GLY A 336 -19.18 -15.12 5.71
C GLY A 336 -18.62 -15.88 6.91
N ASN A 337 -17.30 -15.86 7.12
CA ASN A 337 -16.67 -16.45 8.29
C ASN A 337 -16.97 -15.62 9.53
N LEU A 338 -17.23 -16.30 10.64
CA LEU A 338 -17.47 -15.69 11.94
C LEU A 338 -16.21 -15.77 12.78
N SER A 339 -15.89 -14.68 13.49
CA SER A 339 -14.88 -14.72 14.54
C SER A 339 -15.31 -15.67 15.65
N ASP A 340 -14.34 -16.13 16.42
CA ASP A 340 -14.66 -16.69 17.74
C ASP A 340 -15.22 -15.57 18.64
N TRP A 341 -15.94 -15.96 19.69
CA TRP A 341 -16.47 -14.99 20.66
C TRP A 341 -15.32 -14.40 21.47
N LEU A 342 -15.17 -13.08 21.41
CA LEU A 342 -14.45 -12.36 22.45
C LEU A 342 -15.35 -12.28 23.69
N THR A 343 -14.80 -12.60 24.86
CA THR A 343 -15.47 -12.45 26.15
C THR A 343 -14.67 -11.51 27.04
N ASP A 344 -15.28 -10.42 27.49
CA ASP A 344 -14.70 -9.49 28.47
C ASP A 344 -15.58 -9.42 29.72
N LEU A 345 -14.98 -9.66 30.89
CA LEU A 345 -15.66 -9.54 32.18
C LEU A 345 -15.35 -8.18 32.79
N ILE A 346 -16.35 -7.30 32.76
CA ILE A 346 -16.23 -5.92 33.19
C ILE A 346 -16.58 -5.82 34.67
N ASP A 347 -15.58 -5.50 35.49
CA ASP A 347 -15.75 -5.26 36.93
C ASP A 347 -16.08 -3.79 37.19
N LEU A 348 -17.28 -3.55 37.73
CA LEU A 348 -17.78 -2.20 38.02
C LEU A 348 -17.34 -1.67 39.39
N GLU A 349 -16.76 -2.51 40.27
CA GLU A 349 -16.30 -2.09 41.61
C GLU A 349 -14.92 -1.40 41.57
N LYS A 350 -14.11 -1.64 40.53
CA LYS A 350 -12.78 -1.05 40.36
C LYS A 350 -12.78 0.35 39.74
N ILE A 351 -13.95 0.93 39.53
CA ILE A 351 -14.10 2.28 38.99
C ILE A 351 -14.16 3.20 40.21
N PRO A 352 -13.18 4.07 40.43
CA PRO A 352 -13.21 4.97 41.59
C PRO A 352 -14.49 5.78 41.52
N ARG A 353 -15.33 5.63 42.55
CA ARG A 353 -16.37 6.61 42.84
C ARG A 353 -15.61 7.89 43.18
N ASN A 354 -15.74 8.93 42.36
CA ASN A 354 -15.55 10.26 42.91
C ASN A 354 -16.72 10.45 43.88
N ASP A 355 -16.48 10.04 45.13
CA ASP A 355 -17.33 10.38 46.24
C ASP A 355 -17.37 11.91 46.34
N GLN A 356 -18.57 12.39 46.61
CA GLN A 356 -18.89 13.81 46.79
C GLN A 356 -17.97 14.44 47.83
N GLY A 357 -17.44 15.61 47.48
CA GLY A 357 -16.71 16.54 48.34
C GLY A 357 -16.54 17.85 47.60
#